data_AF-A0A1F9BKE2-F1
#
_entry.id   AF-A0A1F9BKE2-F1
#
_cell.length_a   1.000
_cell.length_b   1.000
_cell.length_c   1.000
_cell.angle_alpha   90.00
_cell.angle_beta   90.00
_cell.angle_gamma   90.00
#
_symmetry.space_group_name_H-M   'P 1'
#
loop_
_entity.id
_entity.type
_entity.pdbx_description
1 polymer ?
#
loop_
_entity_poly.entity_id
_entity_poly.type
_entity_poly.pdbx_seq_one_letter_code
_entity_poly.pdbx_strand_id
1 'polypeptide(L)'
;MTLSLWNLILLFTVIHFTMGRFFSVLFAIFNQMPLYLYFPLALIYDGVQIPVYGVILKHSSEKFFALRWLTRKADRVLASLNERPLLKKLMALGDVGLVLLSALPIRGFGVLSASIVSFFLKKGEIKGTVLIMTGSFIGIFIIMGIAKGVFEILSLF
;
A
#
# COMPACT_ATOMS: atom_id res chain seq x y z
N MET A 1 1.39 31.18 -0.29
CA MET A 1 -0.01 30.74 -0.48
C MET A 1 -0.22 29.54 0.43
N THR A 2 -0.79 29.76 1.62
CA THR A 2 -1.06 28.67 2.58
C THR A 2 -2.20 27.82 2.02
N LEU A 3 -1.91 26.57 1.65
CA LEU A 3 -2.95 25.60 1.31
C LEU A 3 -3.88 25.45 2.53
N SER A 4 -5.18 25.58 2.32
CA SER A 4 -6.15 25.30 3.39
C SER A 4 -6.05 23.84 3.80
N LEU A 5 -6.42 23.53 5.05
CA LEU A 5 -6.43 22.15 5.56
C LEU A 5 -7.22 21.20 4.64
N TRP A 6 -8.33 21.68 4.10
CA TRP A 6 -9.16 20.94 3.15
C TRP A 6 -8.42 20.61 1.85
N ASN A 7 -7.66 21.55 1.30
CA ASN A 7 -6.88 21.31 0.09
C ASN A 7 -5.77 20.28 0.33
N LEU A 8 -5.13 20.30 1.52
CA LEU A 8 -4.13 19.31 1.90
C LEU A 8 -4.74 17.91 2.01
N ILE A 9 -5.91 17.79 2.64
CA ILE A 9 -6.65 16.53 2.74
C ILE A 9 -7.02 16.02 1.34
N LEU A 10 -7.57 16.88 0.49
CA LEU A 10 -8.00 16.52 -0.86
C LEU A 10 -6.82 16.02 -1.73
N LEU A 11 -5.71 16.75 -1.71
CA LEU A 11 -4.48 16.35 -2.39
C LEU A 11 -3.92 15.04 -1.82
N PHE A 12 -3.91 14.89 -0.49
CA PHE A 12 -3.49 13.65 0.15
C PHE A 12 -4.34 12.48 -0.33
N THR A 13 -5.67 12.62 -0.36
CA THR A 13 -6.60 11.59 -0.88
C THR A 13 -6.27 11.24 -2.32
N VAL A 14 -6.17 12.23 -3.21
CA VAL A 14 -5.89 12.00 -4.63
C VAL A 14 -4.56 11.27 -4.81
N ILE A 15 -3.50 11.72 -4.13
CA ILE A 15 -2.18 11.06 -4.17
C ILE A 15 -2.27 9.64 -3.63
N HIS A 16 -3.01 9.43 -2.54
CA HIS A 16 -3.14 8.13 -1.89
C HIS A 16 -3.83 7.11 -2.81
N PHE A 17 -4.90 7.50 -3.51
CA PHE A 17 -5.61 6.62 -4.44
C PHE A 17 -4.90 6.44 -5.79
N THR A 18 -4.08 7.40 -6.23
CA THR A 18 -3.41 7.34 -7.55
C THR A 18 -1.99 6.79 -7.48
N MET A 19 -1.17 7.29 -6.54
CA MET A 19 0.24 6.95 -6.39
C MET A 19 0.48 5.97 -5.22
N GLY A 20 -0.48 5.84 -4.32
CA GLY A 20 -0.42 4.92 -3.18
C GLY A 20 0.12 5.54 -1.90
N ARG A 21 0.08 4.74 -0.83
CA ARG A 21 0.45 5.15 0.52
C ARG A 21 1.82 5.83 0.62
N PHE A 22 2.86 5.26 0.01
CA PHE A 22 4.22 5.81 0.08
C PHE A 22 4.28 7.30 -0.29
N PHE A 23 3.70 7.67 -1.43
CA PHE A 23 3.71 9.05 -1.91
C PHE A 23 2.79 9.95 -1.09
N SER A 24 1.63 9.46 -0.67
CA SER A 24 0.71 10.26 0.15
C SER A 24 1.30 10.59 1.52
N VAL A 25 1.98 9.63 2.17
CA VAL A 25 2.62 9.84 3.46
C VAL A 25 3.83 10.77 3.31
N LEU A 26 4.65 10.60 2.26
CA LEU A 26 5.72 11.55 1.97
C LEU A 26 5.19 12.96 1.74
N PHE A 27 4.12 13.11 0.93
CA PHE A 27 3.46 14.39 0.71
C PHE A 27 2.99 15.03 2.03
N ALA A 28 2.36 14.25 2.91
CA ALA A 28 1.92 14.72 4.22
C ALA A 28 3.09 15.22 5.07
N ILE A 29 4.21 14.49 5.10
CA ILE A 29 5.38 14.89 5.88
C ILE A 29 6.03 16.15 5.28
N PHE A 30 6.19 16.24 3.96
CA PHE A 30 6.75 17.44 3.30
C PHE A 30 5.89 18.68 3.50
N ASN A 31 4.57 18.53 3.56
CA ASN A 31 3.63 19.63 3.83
C ASN A 31 3.38 19.84 5.34
N GLN A 32 4.16 19.19 6.22
CA GLN A 32 4.07 19.31 7.67
C GLN A 32 2.64 19.05 8.20
N MET A 33 1.91 18.14 7.55
CA MET A 33 0.59 17.75 8.02
C MET A 33 0.71 17.09 9.40
N PRO A 34 -0.21 17.38 10.33
CA PRO A 34 -0.16 16.79 11.65
C PRO A 34 -0.28 15.26 11.60
N LEU A 35 0.55 14.57 12.39
CA LEU A 35 0.58 13.11 12.45
C LEU A 35 -0.81 12.52 12.75
N TYR A 36 -1.52 13.10 13.72
CA TYR A 36 -2.86 12.66 14.10
C TYR A 36 -3.90 12.83 12.99
N LEU A 37 -3.59 13.54 11.90
CA LEU A 37 -4.47 13.72 10.76
C LEU A 37 -4.14 12.72 9.65
N TYR A 38 -2.92 12.73 9.13
CA TYR A 38 -2.59 11.91 7.96
C TYR A 38 -2.47 10.42 8.29
N PHE A 39 -2.10 10.06 9.53
CA PHE A 39 -1.94 8.66 9.93
C PHE A 39 -3.30 7.93 9.98
N PRO A 40 -4.33 8.43 10.69
CA PRO A 40 -5.66 7.81 10.62
C PRO A 40 -6.25 7.84 9.21
N LEU A 41 -6.03 8.93 8.44
CA LEU A 41 -6.50 9.01 7.06
C LEU A 41 -5.93 7.87 6.20
N ALA A 42 -4.61 7.64 6.25
CA ALA A 42 -3.95 6.58 5.50
C ALA A 42 -4.49 5.19 5.88
N LEU A 43 -4.71 4.95 7.17
CA LEU A 43 -5.25 3.67 7.66
C LEU A 43 -6.71 3.46 7.24
N ILE A 44 -7.54 4.50 7.30
CA ILE A 44 -8.93 4.43 6.85
C ILE A 44 -8.97 4.15 5.35
N TYR A 45 -8.14 4.85 4.56
CA TYR A 45 -8.10 4.64 3.11
C TYR A 45 -7.61 3.24 2.74
N ASP A 46 -6.53 2.75 3.36
CA ASP A 46 -6.09 1.37 3.17
C ASP A 46 -7.19 0.38 3.61
N GLY A 47 -7.84 0.63 4.75
CA GLY A 47 -8.93 -0.18 5.29
C GLY A 47 -10.17 -0.25 4.40
N VAL A 48 -10.44 0.79 3.59
CA VAL A 48 -11.50 0.79 2.58
C VAL A 48 -11.01 0.18 1.26
N GLN A 49 -9.80 0.48 0.83
CA GLN A 49 -9.24 -0.01 -0.43
C GLN A 49 -9.06 -1.53 -0.43
N ILE A 50 -8.57 -2.12 0.66
CA ILE A 50 -8.32 -3.57 0.75
C ILE A 50 -9.60 -4.39 0.49
N PRO A 51 -10.72 -4.20 1.22
CA PRO A 51 -11.94 -4.96 0.97
C PRO A 51 -12.55 -4.63 -0.38
N VAL A 52 -12.51 -3.37 -0.83
CA VAL A 52 -13.00 -2.99 -2.18
C VAL A 52 -12.23 -3.74 -3.26
N TYR A 53 -10.90 -3.80 -3.16
CA TYR A 53 -10.09 -4.59 -4.10
C TYR A 53 -10.36 -6.08 -3.97
N GLY A 54 -10.54 -6.60 -2.75
CA GLY A 54 -10.91 -8.01 -2.52
C GLY A 54 -12.22 -8.39 -3.21
N VAL A 55 -13.26 -7.57 -3.06
CA VAL A 55 -14.57 -7.78 -3.72
C VAL A 55 -14.45 -7.65 -5.24
N ILE A 56 -13.70 -6.66 -5.73
CA ILE A 56 -13.42 -6.51 -7.17
C ILE A 56 -12.70 -7.74 -7.71
N LEU A 57 -11.68 -8.26 -6.99
CA LEU A 57 -10.94 -9.46 -7.35
C LEU A 57 -11.87 -10.67 -7.43
N LYS A 58 -12.75 -10.85 -6.44
CA LYS A 58 -13.71 -11.95 -6.37
C LYS A 58 -14.77 -11.89 -7.47
N HIS A 59 -15.41 -10.73 -7.68
CA HIS A 59 -16.39 -10.55 -8.76
C HIS A 59 -15.76 -10.55 -10.15
N SER A 60 -14.52 -10.07 -10.29
CA SER A 60 -13.79 -10.12 -11.56
C SER A 60 -13.43 -11.55 -11.96
N SER A 61 -13.31 -12.47 -10.99
CA SER A 61 -13.17 -13.90 -11.25
C SER A 61 -14.35 -14.48 -12.05
N GLU A 62 -15.54 -13.85 -11.96
CA GLU A 62 -16.78 -14.35 -12.55
C GLU A 62 -17.13 -13.65 -13.88
N LYS A 63 -16.50 -12.52 -14.23
CA LYS A 63 -16.76 -11.76 -15.48
C LYS A 63 -15.51 -11.54 -16.35
N PHE A 64 -15.58 -11.98 -17.60
CA PHE A 64 -14.49 -12.20 -18.56
C PHE A 64 -13.56 -11.01 -18.91
N PHE A 65 -13.96 -9.75 -18.71
CA PHE A 65 -13.17 -8.57 -19.14
C PHE A 65 -12.22 -8.03 -18.06
N ALA A 66 -12.73 -7.87 -16.83
CA ALA A 66 -11.91 -7.46 -15.69
C ALA A 66 -10.85 -8.52 -15.36
N LEU A 67 -11.19 -9.80 -15.58
CA LEU A 67 -10.28 -10.93 -15.44
C LEU A 67 -8.97 -10.74 -16.23
N ARG A 68 -9.02 -10.24 -17.48
CA ARG A 68 -7.81 -10.04 -18.32
C ARG A 68 -6.91 -8.92 -17.82
N TRP A 69 -7.49 -7.82 -17.33
CA TRP A 69 -6.70 -6.73 -16.76
C TRP A 69 -6.05 -7.18 -15.46
N LEU A 70 -6.82 -7.90 -14.63
CA LEU A 70 -6.38 -8.42 -13.35
C LEU A 70 -5.31 -9.51 -13.50
N THR A 71 -5.47 -10.45 -14.43
CA THR A 71 -4.44 -11.46 -14.76
C THR A 71 -3.17 -10.78 -15.25
N ARG A 72 -3.24 -9.84 -16.22
CA ARG A 72 -2.05 -9.09 -16.64
C ARG A 72 -1.39 -8.29 -15.51
N LYS A 73 -2.17 -7.82 -14.53
CA LYS A 73 -1.64 -7.13 -13.34
C LYS A 73 -1.01 -8.14 -12.38
N ALA A 74 -1.65 -9.29 -12.16
CA ALA A 74 -1.17 -10.37 -11.33
C ALA A 74 0.12 -10.99 -11.90
N ASP A 75 0.16 -11.26 -13.19
CA ASP A 75 1.35 -11.76 -13.89
C ASP A 75 2.51 -10.77 -13.75
N ARG A 76 2.25 -9.46 -13.85
CA ARG A 76 3.27 -8.44 -13.57
C ARG A 76 3.72 -8.44 -12.12
N VAL A 77 2.80 -8.59 -11.17
CA VAL A 77 3.13 -8.68 -9.75
C VAL A 77 3.98 -9.94 -9.50
N LEU A 78 3.57 -11.10 -9.98
CA LEU A 78 4.29 -12.37 -9.87
C LEU A 78 5.65 -12.34 -10.59
N ALA A 79 5.74 -11.72 -11.77
CA ALA A 79 7.00 -11.51 -12.46
C ALA A 79 7.94 -10.63 -11.64
N SER A 80 7.45 -9.50 -11.12
CA SER A 80 8.26 -8.61 -10.27
C SER A 80 8.73 -9.27 -8.97
N LEU A 81 7.95 -10.23 -8.44
CA LEU A 81 8.30 -11.06 -7.29
C LEU A 81 9.39 -12.07 -7.65
N ASN A 82 9.31 -12.69 -8.83
CA ASN A 82 10.30 -13.65 -9.31
C ASN A 82 11.63 -13.00 -9.70
N GLU A 83 11.60 -11.79 -10.24
CA GLU A 83 12.78 -11.01 -10.59
C GLU A 83 13.55 -10.51 -9.35
N ARG A 84 12.87 -10.37 -8.21
CA ARG A 84 13.46 -9.84 -6.97
C ARG A 84 13.64 -10.96 -5.93
N PRO A 85 14.86 -11.47 -5.71
CA PRO A 85 15.10 -12.62 -4.83
C PRO A 85 14.65 -12.37 -3.38
N LEU A 86 14.70 -11.11 -2.90
CA LEU A 86 14.17 -10.73 -1.59
C LEU A 86 12.65 -10.88 -1.50
N LEU A 87 11.91 -10.41 -2.51
CA LEU A 87 10.44 -10.50 -2.49
C LEU A 87 9.96 -11.94 -2.64
N LYS A 88 10.65 -12.75 -3.45
CA LYS A 88 10.41 -14.19 -3.57
C LYS A 88 10.59 -14.90 -2.23
N LYS A 89 11.66 -14.59 -1.49
CA LYS A 89 11.91 -15.13 -0.14
C LYS A 89 10.83 -14.70 0.84
N LEU A 90 10.40 -13.44 0.81
CA LEU A 90 9.31 -12.96 1.66
C LEU A 90 8.02 -13.72 1.38
N MET A 91 7.63 -13.92 0.13
CA MET A 91 6.43 -14.69 -0.20
C MET A 91 6.47 -16.14 0.29
N ALA A 92 7.65 -16.77 0.34
CA ALA A 92 7.81 -18.12 0.85
C ALA A 92 7.44 -18.24 2.35
N LEU A 93 7.38 -17.12 3.09
CA LEU A 93 6.97 -17.06 4.49
C LEU A 93 5.45 -17.03 4.69
N GLY A 94 4.65 -17.09 3.62
CA GLY A 94 3.20 -17.18 3.70
C GLY A 94 2.55 -15.95 4.32
N ASP A 95 1.94 -16.10 5.51
CA ASP A 95 1.23 -15.01 6.21
C ASP A 95 2.17 -13.86 6.59
N VAL A 96 3.31 -14.20 7.19
CA VAL A 96 4.35 -13.22 7.58
C VAL A 96 4.91 -12.53 6.34
N GLY A 97 5.07 -13.29 5.26
CA GLY A 97 5.48 -12.79 3.96
C GLY A 97 4.56 -11.69 3.44
N LEU A 98 3.25 -11.92 3.51
CA LEU A 98 2.24 -10.96 3.07
C LEU A 98 2.25 -9.67 3.93
N VAL A 99 2.44 -9.79 5.25
CA VAL A 99 2.59 -8.64 6.15
C VAL A 99 3.81 -7.82 5.78
N LEU A 100 4.98 -8.46 5.66
CA LEU A 100 6.23 -7.79 5.34
C LEU A 100 6.17 -7.14 3.95
N LEU A 101 5.64 -7.86 2.96
CA LEU A 101 5.46 -7.35 1.61
C LEU A 101 4.54 -6.12 1.58
N SER A 102 3.49 -6.12 2.40
CA SER A 102 2.57 -5.00 2.55
C SER A 102 3.14 -3.85 3.37
N ALA A 103 4.17 -4.08 4.18
CA ALA A 103 4.86 -3.05 4.94
C ALA A 103 5.94 -2.32 4.14
N LEU A 104 6.51 -2.97 3.13
CA LEU A 104 7.62 -2.40 2.38
C LEU A 104 7.17 -1.17 1.57
N PRO A 105 7.92 -0.06 1.61
CA PRO A 105 7.65 1.15 0.83
C PRO A 105 8.09 0.98 -0.64
N ILE A 106 7.54 -0.02 -1.34
CA ILE A 106 7.93 -0.33 -2.72
C ILE A 106 6.99 0.34 -3.72
N ARG A 107 7.57 1.17 -4.60
CA ARG A 107 6.86 1.79 -5.72
C ARG A 107 6.31 0.71 -6.65
N GLY A 108 5.00 0.76 -6.92
CA GLY A 108 4.31 -0.23 -7.77
C GLY A 108 3.81 -1.47 -7.02
N PHE A 109 4.05 -1.59 -5.72
CA PHE A 109 3.60 -2.68 -4.87
C PHE A 109 2.66 -2.17 -3.77
N GLY A 110 1.53 -1.59 -4.19
CA GLY A 110 0.54 -0.99 -3.29
C GLY A 110 -0.46 -2.00 -2.73
N VAL A 111 -1.50 -1.47 -2.08
CA VAL A 111 -2.62 -2.23 -1.50
C VAL A 111 -3.24 -3.22 -2.50
N LEU A 112 -3.37 -2.81 -3.76
CA LEU A 112 -3.86 -3.67 -4.84
C LEU A 112 -2.93 -4.87 -5.11
N SER A 113 -1.62 -4.68 -5.17
CA SER A 113 -0.65 -5.77 -5.38
C SER A 113 -0.66 -6.75 -4.20
N ALA A 114 -0.75 -6.24 -2.97
CA ALA A 114 -0.92 -7.07 -1.78
C ALA A 114 -2.24 -7.85 -1.77
N SER A 115 -3.33 -7.22 -2.22
CA SER A 115 -4.65 -7.87 -2.37
C SER A 115 -4.63 -8.98 -3.40
N ILE A 116 -3.94 -8.77 -4.53
CA ILE A 116 -3.70 -9.80 -5.55
C ILE A 116 -2.92 -10.98 -4.95
N VAL A 117 -1.79 -10.72 -4.27
CA VAL A 117 -0.99 -11.79 -3.66
C VAL A 117 -1.80 -12.56 -2.62
N SER A 118 -2.55 -11.87 -1.77
CA SER A 118 -3.45 -12.48 -0.78
C SER A 118 -4.51 -13.39 -1.43
N PHE A 119 -5.08 -12.95 -2.56
CA PHE A 119 -6.04 -13.73 -3.33
C PHE A 119 -5.42 -15.01 -3.90
N PHE A 120 -4.23 -14.91 -4.53
CA PHE A 120 -3.51 -16.08 -5.07
C PHE A 120 -3.04 -17.05 -3.98
N LEU A 121 -2.69 -16.55 -2.80
CA LEU A 121 -2.37 -17.37 -1.64
C LEU A 121 -3.61 -17.99 -0.96
N LYS A 122 -4.81 -17.79 -1.52
CA LYS A 122 -6.10 -18.29 -1.03
C LYS A 122 -6.34 -18.01 0.46
N LYS A 123 -5.85 -16.85 0.95
CA LYS A 123 -5.88 -16.52 2.39
C LYS A 123 -7.28 -16.21 2.93
N GLY A 124 -8.31 -16.11 2.09
CA GLY A 124 -9.65 -15.67 2.47
C GLY A 124 -9.72 -14.15 2.68
N GLU A 125 -10.90 -13.56 2.47
CA GLU A 125 -11.08 -12.09 2.46
C GLU A 125 -10.72 -11.45 3.81
N ILE A 126 -11.19 -12.04 4.91
CA ILE A 126 -10.99 -11.49 6.26
C ILE A 126 -9.52 -11.56 6.67
N LYS A 127 -8.92 -12.77 6.60
CA LYS A 127 -7.53 -12.97 7.02
C LYS A 127 -6.55 -12.23 6.12
N GLY A 128 -6.79 -12.22 4.80
CA GLY A 128 -6.03 -11.41 3.86
C GLY A 128 -6.06 -9.92 4.20
N THR A 129 -7.26 -9.39 4.49
CA THR A 129 -7.43 -7.99 4.87
C THR A 129 -6.66 -7.64 6.13
N VAL A 130 -6.78 -8.45 7.18
CA VAL A 130 -6.08 -8.24 8.45
C VAL A 130 -4.55 -8.24 8.27
N LEU A 131 -4.02 -9.19 7.47
CA LEU A 131 -2.58 -9.26 7.21
C LEU A 131 -2.08 -8.03 6.44
N ILE A 132 -2.83 -7.57 5.43
CA ILE A 132 -2.46 -6.38 4.65
C ILE A 132 -2.57 -5.11 5.50
N MET A 133 -3.60 -4.98 6.35
CA MET A 133 -3.73 -3.85 7.29
C MET A 133 -2.60 -3.83 8.31
N THR A 134 -2.20 -5.01 8.83
CA THR A 134 -1.06 -5.12 9.75
C THR A 134 0.23 -4.67 9.08
N GLY A 135 0.46 -5.12 7.84
CA GLY A 135 1.60 -4.67 7.06
C GLY A 135 1.53 -3.17 6.77
N SER A 136 0.35 -2.64 6.44
CA SER A 136 0.14 -1.21 6.22
C SER A 136 0.56 -0.37 7.42
N PHE A 137 0.08 -0.75 8.61
CA PHE A 137 0.42 -0.09 9.85
C PHE A 137 1.95 -0.02 10.04
N ILE A 138 2.64 -1.16 9.92
CA ILE A 138 4.11 -1.23 10.00
C ILE A 138 4.75 -0.35 8.92
N GLY A 139 4.24 -0.37 7.70
CA GLY A 139 4.77 0.39 6.57
C GLY A 139 4.68 1.90 6.77
N ILE A 140 3.63 2.40 7.42
CA ILE A 140 3.53 3.84 7.76
C ILE A 140 4.65 4.23 8.72
N PHE A 141 4.92 3.42 9.75
CA PHE A 141 6.03 3.68 10.68
C PHE A 141 7.40 3.64 9.99
N ILE A 142 7.61 2.69 9.07
CA ILE A 142 8.85 2.62 8.27
C ILE A 142 9.02 3.91 7.46
N ILE A 143 7.97 4.37 6.78
CA ILE A 143 8.03 5.60 5.97
C ILE A 143 8.31 6.82 6.86
N MET A 144 7.66 6.91 8.02
CA MET A 144 7.91 7.98 8.98
C MET A 144 9.37 7.98 9.46
N GLY A 145 9.91 6.81 9.80
CA GLY A 145 11.31 6.66 10.21
C GLY A 145 12.29 7.08 9.11
N ILE A 146 12.05 6.66 7.87
CA ILE A 146 12.85 7.06 6.70
C ILE A 146 12.79 8.57 6.50
N ALA A 147 11.58 9.14 6.49
CA ALA A 147 11.40 10.57 6.29
C ALA A 147 12.10 11.39 7.37
N LYS A 148 11.96 11.00 8.65
CA LYS A 148 12.66 11.66 9.76
C LYS A 148 14.18 11.61 9.58
N GLY A 149 14.74 10.45 9.23
CA GLY A 149 16.17 10.33 8.96
C GLY A 149 16.64 11.20 7.79
N VAL A 150 15.84 11.31 6.73
CA VAL A 150 16.13 12.21 5.60
C VAL A 150 16.11 13.67 6.03
N PHE A 151 15.13 14.09 6.84
CA PHE A 151 15.07 15.45 7.37
C PHE A 151 16.27 15.78 8.27
N GLU A 152 16.67 14.86 9.15
CA GLU A 152 17.85 15.03 10.00
C GLU A 152 19.11 15.20 9.14
N ILE A 153 19.31 14.37 8.11
CA ILE A 153 20.45 14.50 7.19
C ILE A 153 20.42 15.83 6.43
N LEU A 154 19.27 16.22 5.89
CA LEU A 154 19.14 17.48 5.15
C LEU A 154 19.35 18.70 6.05
N SER A 155 19.05 18.62 7.35
CA SER A 155 19.31 19.70 8.30
C SER A 155 20.79 19.88 8.67
N LEU A 156 21.64 18.91 8.33
CA LEU A 156 23.09 18.97 8.54
C LEU A 156 23.86 19.64 7.38
N PHE A 157 23.17 19.97 6.28
CA PHE A 157 23.71 20.65 5.10
C PHE A 157 23.04 22.01 4.89
#